data_AF-A0A7K7H0Z4-F1
#
_entry.id   AF-A0A7K7H0Z4-F1
#
_cell.length_a   1.000
_cell.length_b   1.000
_cell.length_c   1.000
_cell.angle_alpha   90.00
_cell.angle_beta   90.00
_cell.angle_gamma   90.00
#
_symmetry.space_group_name_H-M   'P 1'
#
loop_
_entity.id
_entity.type
_entity.pdbx_description
1 polymer ?
#
loop_
_entity_poly.entity_id
_entity_poly.type
_entity_poly.pdbx_seq_one_letter_code
_entity_poly.pdbx_strand_id
1 'polypeptide(L)'
;KQTLLPLLREETSSVIFPCKPAVQRPELRHMVIELLKCIPLLLFLLFICGLDHFIFSILSIIQHHSFIEYSYQTSHHFSVNVMGTSLMAELLRSTIGALNTSFDTDVQTSNLACLPQPTGMTRQQYLNTFLPLLALVLLCVVQVYPFRLRRAIASFYFPKREKTRVLFLYNKLLQQRKNFLYLQRGRLARRARQPPGLGTLLLLHCRQRWPWLRRYLRRRCTLCGARETPQHQPCPKPECVALYCEWCW
;
A
#
# COMPACT_ATOMS: atom_id res chain seq x y z
N LYS A 1 -27.95 37.47 14.40
CA LYS A 1 -27.47 36.19 14.98
C LYS A 1 -26.42 35.62 14.02
N GLN A 2 -25.20 35.28 14.47
CA GLN A 2 -24.21 34.65 13.60
C GLN A 2 -24.56 33.18 13.39
N THR A 3 -24.82 32.79 12.15
CA THR A 3 -25.04 31.38 11.76
C THR A 3 -23.73 30.74 11.35
N LEU A 4 -23.51 29.49 11.76
CA LEU A 4 -22.28 28.75 11.43
C LEU A 4 -22.25 28.30 9.96
N LEU A 5 -23.43 28.04 9.38
CA LEU A 5 -23.58 27.63 8.00
C LEU A 5 -23.79 28.86 7.09
N PRO A 6 -23.24 28.84 5.86
CA PRO A 6 -22.43 27.78 5.24
C PRO A 6 -20.96 27.80 5.71
N LEU A 7 -20.35 26.61 5.75
CA LEU A 7 -18.93 26.43 6.12
C LEU A 7 -18.02 27.06 5.06
N LEU A 8 -17.01 27.82 5.47
CA LEU A 8 -16.00 28.35 4.54
C LEU A 8 -15.21 27.18 3.94
N ARG A 9 -14.70 27.35 2.71
CA ARG A 9 -13.94 26.29 2.01
C ARG A 9 -12.74 25.79 2.81
N GLU A 10 -12.09 26.67 3.57
CA GLU A 10 -10.98 26.30 4.47
C GLU A 10 -11.47 25.48 5.67
N GLU A 11 -12.63 25.81 6.24
CA GLU A 11 -13.28 25.10 7.35
C GLU A 11 -13.84 23.74 6.92
N THR A 12 -14.30 23.59 5.68
CA THR A 12 -14.81 22.29 5.18
C THR A 12 -13.77 21.18 5.19
N SER A 13 -12.48 21.54 5.13
CA SER A 13 -11.40 20.55 5.11
C SER A 13 -11.16 19.88 6.47
N SER A 14 -11.49 20.57 7.57
CA SER A 14 -11.28 20.10 8.94
C SER A 14 -12.50 19.37 9.53
N VAL A 15 -13.67 19.52 8.91
CA VAL A 15 -14.93 18.92 9.37
C VAL A 15 -15.20 17.62 8.62
N ILE A 16 -15.33 16.51 9.34
CA ILE A 16 -15.67 15.20 8.77
C ILE A 16 -17.17 15.11 8.53
N PHE A 17 -17.57 14.98 7.27
CA PHE A 17 -18.97 14.81 6.88
C PHE A 17 -19.35 13.33 6.88
N PRO A 18 -20.31 12.90 7.72
CA PRO A 18 -20.66 11.47 7.84
C PRO A 18 -21.23 10.88 6.55
N CYS A 19 -22.07 11.64 5.81
CA CYS A 19 -22.82 11.14 4.66
C CYS A 19 -22.10 11.31 3.30
N LYS A 20 -20.90 11.90 3.26
CA LYS A 20 -20.18 12.07 1.99
C LYS A 20 -19.31 10.85 1.71
N PRO A 21 -19.41 10.18 0.55
CA PRO A 21 -18.60 9.00 0.23
C PRO A 21 -17.12 9.33 -0.01
N ALA A 22 -16.78 10.61 -0.18
CA ALA A 22 -15.39 11.03 -0.35
C ALA A 22 -14.57 10.79 0.93
N VAL A 23 -13.46 10.06 0.77
CA VAL A 23 -12.47 9.82 1.83
C VAL A 23 -11.78 11.15 2.16
N GLN A 24 -11.83 11.54 3.44
CA GLN A 24 -11.23 12.79 3.88
C GLN A 24 -9.76 12.60 4.24
N ARG A 25 -8.94 13.66 4.16
CA ARG A 25 -7.50 13.62 4.49
C ARG A 25 -7.12 12.93 5.80
N PRO A 26 -7.83 13.12 6.94
CA PRO A 26 -7.48 12.41 8.17
C PRO A 26 -7.78 10.91 8.09
N GLU A 27 -8.81 10.49 7.34
CA GLU A 27 -9.15 9.08 7.13
C GLU A 27 -8.12 8.41 6.23
N LEU A 28 -7.68 9.10 5.17
CA LEU A 28 -6.63 8.63 4.29
C LEU A 28 -5.31 8.40 5.03
N ARG A 29 -4.94 9.28 5.98
CA ARG A 29 -3.75 9.08 6.82
C ARG A 29 -3.84 7.80 7.64
N HIS A 30 -5.01 7.51 8.24
CA HIS A 30 -5.20 6.27 8.99
C HIS A 30 -5.14 5.05 8.06
N MET A 31 -5.80 5.10 6.90
CA MET A 31 -5.71 4.02 5.90
C MET A 31 -4.27 3.74 5.46
N VAL A 32 -3.50 4.78 5.17
CA VAL A 32 -2.10 4.64 4.75
C VAL A 32 -1.25 4.00 5.85
N ILE A 33 -1.47 4.36 7.11
CA ILE A 33 -0.76 3.75 8.24
C ILE A 33 -1.11 2.26 8.37
N GLU A 34 -2.39 1.89 8.24
CA GLU A 34 -2.80 0.47 8.29
C GLU A 34 -2.26 -0.33 7.09
N LEU A 35 -2.25 0.25 5.89
CA LEU A 35 -1.64 -0.37 4.72
C LEU A 35 -0.12 -0.54 4.89
N LEU A 36 0.56 0.44 5.49
CA LEU A 36 2.00 0.36 5.77
C LEU A 36 2.32 -0.83 6.68
N LYS A 37 1.45 -1.14 7.65
CA LYS A 37 1.61 -2.32 8.51
C LYS A 37 1.45 -3.65 7.76
N CYS A 38 0.78 -3.66 6.61
CA CYS A 38 0.61 -4.86 5.78
C CYS A 38 1.83 -5.15 4.89
N ILE A 39 2.68 -4.15 4.63
CA ILE A 39 3.89 -4.28 3.80
C ILE A 39 4.85 -5.38 4.30
N PRO A 40 5.24 -5.46 5.60
CA PRO A 40 6.17 -6.50 6.04
C PRO A 40 5.65 -7.93 5.83
N LEU A 41 4.34 -8.14 5.99
CA LEU A 41 3.69 -9.43 5.72
C LEU A 41 3.79 -9.79 4.23
N LEU A 42 3.56 -8.81 3.35
CA LEU A 42 3.66 -8.99 1.90
C LEU A 42 5.11 -9.28 1.47
N LEU A 43 6.09 -8.55 2.02
CA LEU A 43 7.51 -8.79 1.76
C LEU A 43 7.96 -10.17 2.24
N PHE A 44 7.54 -10.58 3.44
CA PHE A 44 7.85 -11.91 3.98
C PHE A 44 7.27 -13.03 3.11
N LEU A 45 6.03 -12.87 2.64
CA LEU A 45 5.40 -13.82 1.74
C LEU A 45 6.16 -13.92 0.40
N LEU A 46 6.49 -12.78 -0.21
CA LEU A 46 7.28 -12.75 -1.45
C LEU A 46 8.65 -13.40 -1.26
N PHE A 47 9.30 -13.17 -0.12
CA PHE A 47 10.57 -13.79 0.21
C PHE A 47 10.46 -15.31 0.29
N ILE A 48 9.46 -15.84 1.00
CA ILE A 48 9.23 -17.30 1.07
C ILE A 48 8.94 -17.88 -0.31
N CYS A 49 8.09 -17.24 -1.11
CA CYS A 49 7.78 -17.70 -2.47
C CYS A 49 9.05 -17.70 -3.36
N GLY A 50 9.91 -16.68 -3.21
CA GLY A 50 11.18 -16.62 -3.90
C GLY A 50 12.15 -17.73 -3.47
N LEU A 51 12.22 -18.04 -2.17
CA LEU A 51 13.01 -19.15 -1.66
C LEU A 51 12.49 -20.51 -2.18
N ASP A 52 11.16 -20.72 -2.18
CA ASP A 52 10.57 -21.95 -2.73
C ASP A 52 10.95 -22.14 -4.20
N HIS A 53 10.82 -21.09 -5.02
CA HIS A 53 11.25 -21.11 -6.42
C HIS A 53 12.75 -21.36 -6.56
N PHE A 54 13.58 -20.73 -5.73
CA PHE A 54 15.03 -20.90 -5.77
C PHE A 54 15.44 -22.34 -5.42
N ILE A 55 14.85 -22.92 -4.36
CA ILE A 55 15.06 -24.30 -3.96
C ILE A 55 14.61 -25.24 -5.07
N PHE A 56 13.43 -25.02 -5.66
CA PHE A 56 12.94 -25.79 -6.79
C PHE A 56 13.90 -25.74 -7.98
N SER A 57 14.39 -24.56 -8.35
CA SER A 57 15.38 -24.40 -9.43
C SER A 57 16.66 -25.17 -9.12
N ILE A 58 17.24 -25.03 -7.92
CA ILE A 58 18.45 -25.76 -7.53
C ILE A 58 18.22 -27.28 -7.59
N LEU A 59 17.13 -27.77 -7.01
CA LEU A 59 16.82 -29.20 -7.02
C LEU A 59 16.64 -29.73 -8.45
N SER A 60 16.01 -28.95 -9.34
CA SER A 60 15.86 -29.32 -10.75
C SER A 60 17.20 -29.34 -11.51
N ILE A 61 18.10 -28.40 -11.22
CA ILE A 61 19.45 -28.35 -11.80
C ILE A 61 20.26 -29.54 -11.29
N ILE A 62 20.21 -29.84 -9.99
CA ILE A 62 20.85 -31.02 -9.40
C ILE A 62 20.32 -32.28 -10.08
N GLN A 63 19.00 -32.42 -10.22
CA GLN A 63 18.38 -33.57 -10.87
C GLN A 63 18.88 -33.74 -12.32
N HIS A 64 19.07 -32.65 -13.06
CA HIS A 64 19.51 -32.70 -14.45
C HIS A 64 21.02 -33.02 -14.59
N HIS A 65 21.85 -32.53 -13.67
CA HIS A 65 23.32 -32.74 -13.72
C HIS A 65 23.81 -33.97 -12.95
N SER A 66 23.02 -34.51 -12.00
CA SER A 66 23.37 -35.71 -11.22
C SER A 66 22.75 -36.99 -11.77
N PHE A 67 21.98 -36.90 -12.87
CA PHE A 67 21.52 -38.06 -13.60
C PHE A 67 22.72 -38.74 -14.28
N ILE A 68 23.27 -39.74 -13.59
CA ILE A 68 24.35 -40.58 -14.10
C ILE A 68 23.79 -42.00 -14.24
N GLU A 69 23.75 -42.48 -15.47
CA GLU A 69 23.43 -43.86 -15.82
C GLU A 69 24.75 -44.64 -15.87
N TYR A 70 25.02 -45.46 -14.85
CA TYR A 70 26.20 -46.31 -14.82
C TYR A 70 25.87 -47.67 -15.42
N SER A 71 26.25 -47.91 -16.68
CA SER A 71 26.29 -49.25 -17.26
C SER A 71 27.60 -49.94 -16.85
N TYR A 72 27.61 -50.66 -15.72
CA TYR A 72 28.77 -51.46 -15.30
C TYR A 72 28.81 -52.79 -16.06
N GLN A 73 29.46 -52.85 -17.23
CA GLN A 73 29.90 -54.12 -17.81
C GLN A 73 31.21 -54.56 -17.14
N THR A 74 31.10 -55.29 -16.03
CA THR A 74 32.24 -55.93 -15.37
C THR A 74 32.37 -57.37 -15.86
N SER A 75 33.28 -57.63 -16.80
CA SER A 75 33.65 -58.98 -17.22
C SER A 75 34.87 -59.47 -16.42
N HIS A 76 34.67 -59.95 -15.19
CA HIS A 76 35.74 -60.59 -14.42
C HIS A 76 35.89 -62.06 -14.82
N HIS A 77 36.80 -62.35 -15.76
CA HIS A 77 37.17 -63.73 -16.10
C HIS A 77 38.18 -64.26 -15.07
N PHE A 78 37.69 -64.87 -13.98
CA PHE A 78 38.53 -65.51 -12.97
C PHE A 78 38.69 -67.01 -13.28
N SER A 79 39.71 -67.35 -14.07
CA SER A 79 40.08 -68.75 -14.33
C SER A 79 41.21 -69.17 -13.39
N VAL A 80 40.92 -69.93 -12.34
CA VAL A 80 41.94 -70.50 -11.45
C VAL A 80 42.16 -71.98 -11.79
N ASN A 81 43.33 -72.27 -12.34
CA ASN A 81 43.75 -73.65 -12.62
C ASN A 81 44.58 -74.18 -11.44
N VAL A 82 44.00 -75.11 -10.67
CA VAL A 82 44.71 -75.78 -9.56
C VAL A 82 45.52 -76.95 -10.14
N MET A 83 46.85 -76.96 -9.98
CA MET A 83 47.72 -78.09 -10.35
C MET A 83 48.13 -78.92 -9.12
N GLY A 84 48.05 -80.24 -9.22
CA GLY A 84 48.37 -81.20 -8.14
C GLY A 84 47.29 -82.28 -7.94
N THR A 85 47.71 -83.47 -7.49
CA THR A 85 46.86 -84.66 -7.23
C THR A 85 46.61 -84.90 -5.74
N SER A 86 46.76 -83.87 -4.89
CA SER A 86 46.49 -83.99 -3.45
C SER A 86 44.99 -83.87 -3.13
N LEU A 87 44.56 -84.49 -2.03
CA LEU A 87 43.18 -84.46 -1.54
C LEU A 87 42.65 -83.02 -1.33
N MET A 88 43.52 -82.08 -0.95
CA MET A 88 43.19 -80.64 -0.86
C MET A 88 42.95 -80.00 -2.24
N ALA A 89 43.70 -80.41 -3.27
CA ALA A 89 43.50 -79.91 -4.64
C ALA A 89 42.17 -80.40 -5.24
N GLU A 90 41.70 -81.58 -4.84
CA GLU A 90 40.41 -82.13 -5.26
C GLU A 90 39.24 -81.40 -4.60
N LEU A 91 39.33 -81.10 -3.30
CA LEU A 91 38.33 -80.29 -2.61
C LEU A 91 38.24 -78.86 -3.17
N LEU A 92 39.39 -78.24 -3.46
CA LEU A 92 39.44 -76.91 -4.06
C LEU A 92 38.88 -76.91 -5.50
N ARG A 93 39.12 -77.95 -6.30
CA ARG A 93 38.48 -78.07 -7.62
C ARG A 93 36.97 -78.24 -7.51
N SER A 94 36.49 -79.00 -6.52
CA SER A 94 35.05 -79.19 -6.33
C SER A 94 34.33 -77.93 -5.87
N THR A 95 34.95 -77.10 -5.04
CA THR A 95 34.33 -75.84 -4.55
C THR A 95 34.45 -74.71 -5.57
N ILE A 96 35.58 -74.61 -6.29
CA ILE A 96 35.81 -73.60 -7.33
C ILE A 96 35.06 -73.95 -8.62
N GLY A 97 34.89 -75.24 -8.93
CA GLY A 97 34.11 -75.71 -10.08
C GLY A 97 32.63 -75.33 -10.01
N ALA A 98 32.06 -75.26 -8.81
CA ALA A 98 30.69 -74.78 -8.60
C ALA A 98 30.55 -73.25 -8.77
N LEU A 99 31.66 -72.52 -8.70
CA LEU A 99 31.73 -71.06 -8.90
C LEU A 99 32.18 -70.68 -10.31
N ASN A 100 32.54 -71.65 -11.15
CA ASN A 100 33.05 -71.46 -12.52
C ASN A 100 31.93 -71.18 -13.55
N THR A 101 30.71 -70.91 -13.08
CA THR A 101 29.62 -70.40 -13.91
C THR A 101 29.82 -68.90 -14.07
N SER A 102 30.16 -68.46 -15.28
CA SER A 102 30.20 -67.05 -15.67
C SER A 102 28.88 -66.36 -15.28
N PHE A 103 28.90 -65.60 -14.18
CA PHE A 103 27.78 -64.77 -13.75
C PHE A 103 27.75 -63.51 -14.64
N ASP A 104 27.04 -63.59 -15.77
CA ASP A 104 26.70 -62.43 -16.59
C ASP A 104 25.46 -61.77 -15.97
N THR A 105 25.66 -60.98 -14.92
CA THR A 105 24.59 -60.18 -14.32
C THR A 105 24.67 -58.77 -14.88
N ASP A 106 23.83 -58.48 -15.87
CA ASP A 106 23.62 -57.12 -16.39
C ASP A 106 22.80 -56.34 -15.35
N VAL A 107 23.49 -55.80 -14.33
CA VAL A 107 22.85 -55.05 -13.26
C VAL A 107 22.79 -53.58 -13.67
N GLN A 108 21.68 -53.19 -14.30
CA GLN A 108 21.37 -51.78 -14.55
C GLN A 108 20.97 -51.12 -13.21
N THR A 109 21.92 -50.46 -12.54
CA THR A 109 21.65 -49.65 -11.34
C THR A 109 21.46 -48.19 -11.72
N SER A 110 20.21 -47.74 -11.81
CA SER A 110 19.90 -46.32 -12.01
C SER A 110 19.84 -45.57 -10.67
N ASN A 111 20.50 -44.41 -10.56
CA ASN A 111 20.43 -43.54 -9.37
C ASN A 111 19.07 -42.80 -9.22
N LEU A 112 18.05 -43.15 -10.01
CA LEU A 112 16.72 -42.53 -9.99
C LEU A 112 16.05 -42.56 -8.62
N ALA A 113 16.25 -43.62 -7.83
CA ALA A 113 15.70 -43.74 -6.48
C ALA A 113 16.35 -42.78 -5.47
N CYS A 114 17.55 -42.29 -5.76
CA CYS A 114 18.34 -41.41 -4.90
C CYS A 114 18.25 -39.93 -5.32
N LEU A 115 17.63 -39.63 -6.48
CA LEU A 115 17.47 -38.26 -6.97
C LEU A 115 16.30 -37.57 -6.24
N PRO A 116 16.49 -36.34 -5.71
CA PRO A 116 15.39 -35.59 -5.12
C PRO A 116 14.36 -35.28 -6.21
N GLN A 117 13.10 -35.63 -5.98
CA GLN A 117 11.99 -35.24 -6.85
C GLN A 117 11.55 -33.81 -6.47
N PRO A 118 11.83 -32.79 -7.30
CA PRO A 118 11.43 -31.42 -6.98
C PRO A 118 9.91 -31.28 -7.12
N THR A 119 9.20 -31.24 -5.99
CA THR A 119 7.77 -30.89 -5.96
C THR A 119 7.62 -29.41 -5.64
N GLY A 120 7.36 -28.58 -6.67
CA GLY A 120 7.03 -27.17 -6.47
C GLY A 120 5.60 -26.98 -5.99
N MET A 121 5.31 -25.84 -5.35
CA MET A 121 3.93 -25.49 -5.02
C MET A 121 3.07 -25.35 -6.28
N THR A 122 1.88 -25.95 -6.24
CA THR A 122 0.88 -25.82 -7.31
C THR A 122 0.33 -24.40 -7.37
N ARG A 123 -0.10 -23.96 -8.56
CA ARG A 123 -0.71 -22.63 -8.76
C ARG A 123 -1.88 -22.35 -7.81
N GLN A 124 -2.64 -23.39 -7.45
CA GLN A 124 -3.76 -23.28 -6.49
C GLN A 124 -3.28 -22.97 -5.07
N GLN A 125 -2.17 -23.56 -4.62
CA GLN A 125 -1.59 -23.29 -3.30
C GLN A 125 -1.07 -21.85 -3.19
N TYR A 126 -0.44 -21.33 -4.25
CA TYR A 126 -0.08 -19.92 -4.31
C TYR A 126 -1.32 -19.02 -4.22
N LEU A 127 -2.36 -19.28 -5.03
CA LEU A 127 -3.59 -18.50 -5.00
C LEU A 127 -4.26 -18.50 -3.62
N ASN A 128 -4.36 -19.66 -2.96
CA ASN A 128 -4.91 -19.78 -1.62
C ASN A 128 -4.11 -19.00 -0.57
N THR A 129 -2.81 -18.82 -0.78
CA THR A 129 -1.95 -18.07 0.14
C THR A 129 -2.05 -16.55 -0.08
N PHE A 130 -2.20 -16.10 -1.32
CA PHE A 130 -2.39 -14.67 -1.64
C PHE A 130 -3.81 -14.17 -1.36
N LEU A 131 -4.82 -15.03 -1.46
CA LEU A 131 -6.23 -14.69 -1.21
C LEU A 131 -6.49 -14.01 0.16
N PRO A 132 -6.03 -14.55 1.31
CA PRO A 132 -6.25 -13.90 2.61
C PRO A 132 -5.50 -12.57 2.73
N LEU A 133 -4.34 -12.41 2.09
CA LEU A 133 -3.60 -11.14 2.06
C LEU A 133 -4.37 -10.08 1.28
N LEU A 134 -4.93 -10.45 0.12
CA LEU A 134 -5.79 -9.56 -0.66
C LEU A 134 -7.04 -9.18 0.15
N ALA A 135 -7.68 -10.14 0.83
CA ALA A 135 -8.81 -9.88 1.70
C ALA A 135 -8.46 -8.91 2.84
N LEU A 136 -7.28 -9.06 3.46
CA LEU A 136 -6.80 -8.14 4.50
C LEU A 136 -6.66 -6.70 3.97
N VAL A 137 -6.03 -6.53 2.80
CA VAL A 137 -5.87 -5.20 2.17
C VAL A 137 -7.22 -4.58 1.85
N LEU A 138 -8.16 -5.36 1.30
CA LEU A 138 -9.53 -4.90 1.03
C LEU A 138 -10.26 -4.51 2.32
N LEU A 139 -10.11 -5.29 3.40
CA LEU A 139 -10.68 -4.97 4.70
C LEU A 139 -10.11 -3.66 5.26
N CYS A 140 -8.80 -3.41 5.15
CA CYS A 140 -8.20 -2.14 5.54
C CYS A 140 -8.82 -0.94 4.79
N VAL A 141 -9.17 -1.12 3.53
CA VAL A 141 -9.86 -0.08 2.75
C VAL A 141 -11.31 0.09 3.21
N VAL A 142 -12.03 -1.01 3.40
CA VAL A 142 -13.44 -1.02 3.81
C VAL A 142 -13.61 -0.51 5.25
N GLN A 143 -12.60 -0.65 6.11
CA GLN A 143 -12.63 -0.27 7.54
C GLN A 143 -13.01 1.20 7.80
N VAL A 144 -12.83 2.09 6.83
CA VAL A 144 -13.28 3.49 6.93
C VAL A 144 -14.80 3.59 7.14
N TYR A 145 -15.58 2.73 6.49
CA TYR A 145 -17.04 2.74 6.56
C TYR A 145 -17.61 2.30 7.92
N PRO A 146 -17.17 1.20 8.57
CA PRO A 146 -17.63 0.85 9.91
C PRO A 146 -17.20 1.87 10.97
N PHE A 147 -16.07 2.57 10.81
CA PHE A 147 -15.73 3.69 11.70
C PHE A 147 -16.76 4.83 11.62
N ARG A 148 -17.28 5.13 10.42
CA ARG A 148 -18.37 6.09 10.23
C ARG A 148 -19.70 5.56 10.78
N LEU A 149 -19.98 4.27 10.56
CA LEU A 149 -21.18 3.60 11.07
C LEU A 149 -21.22 3.60 12.60
N ARG A 150 -20.09 3.39 13.28
CA ARG A 150 -19.98 3.44 14.75
C ARG A 150 -20.52 4.76 15.30
N ARG A 151 -20.26 5.88 14.63
CA ARG A 151 -20.81 7.18 15.03
C ARG A 151 -22.32 7.24 14.84
N ALA A 152 -22.84 6.73 13.72
CA ALA A 152 -24.28 6.66 13.47
C ALA A 152 -24.99 5.79 14.52
N ILE A 153 -24.45 4.60 14.80
CA ILE A 153 -24.95 3.70 15.86
C ILE A 153 -24.92 4.40 17.22
N ALA A 154 -23.78 5.00 17.60
CA ALA A 154 -23.66 5.70 18.88
C ALA A 154 -24.64 6.89 19.00
N SER A 155 -24.92 7.59 17.89
CA SER A 155 -25.91 8.67 17.87
C SER A 155 -27.34 8.18 18.10
N PHE A 156 -27.65 6.97 17.63
CA PHE A 156 -28.95 6.34 17.83
C PHE A 156 -29.16 5.91 19.28
N TYR A 157 -28.17 5.24 19.89
CA TYR A 157 -28.29 4.75 21.28
C TYR A 157 -28.08 5.84 22.35
N PHE A 158 -27.24 6.85 22.10
CA PHE A 158 -26.89 7.87 23.11
C PHE A 158 -27.11 9.31 22.59
N PRO A 159 -28.36 9.71 22.30
CA PRO A 159 -28.66 11.01 21.68
C PRO A 159 -28.23 12.19 22.55
N LYS A 160 -28.35 12.06 23.89
CA LYS A 160 -27.92 13.12 24.84
C LYS A 160 -26.42 13.41 24.72
N ARG A 161 -25.58 12.37 24.62
CA ARG A 161 -24.12 12.51 24.50
C ARG A 161 -23.72 13.06 23.12
N GLU A 162 -24.37 12.61 22.05
CA GLU A 162 -24.09 13.13 20.71
C GLU A 162 -24.50 14.59 20.59
N LYS A 163 -25.63 15.01 21.18
CA LYS A 163 -26.03 16.43 21.22
C LYS A 163 -24.95 17.30 21.88
N THR A 164 -24.39 16.87 23.01
CA THR A 164 -23.29 17.60 23.68
C THR A 164 -22.05 17.68 22.79
N ARG A 165 -21.68 16.59 22.10
CA ARG A 165 -20.53 16.59 21.16
C ARG A 165 -20.75 17.53 19.98
N VAL A 166 -21.96 17.56 19.41
CA VAL A 166 -22.33 18.45 18.31
C VAL A 166 -22.33 19.91 18.76
N LEU A 167 -22.88 20.21 19.93
CA LEU A 167 -22.84 21.57 20.50
C LEU A 167 -21.43 22.03 20.81
N PHE A 168 -20.59 21.15 21.36
CA PHE A 168 -19.17 21.44 21.57
C PHE A 168 -18.46 21.73 20.25
N LEU A 169 -18.66 20.90 19.23
CA LEU A 169 -18.08 21.11 17.90
C LEU A 169 -18.55 22.44 17.29
N TYR A 170 -19.84 22.75 17.41
CA TYR A 170 -20.42 24.01 16.94
C TYR A 170 -19.77 25.22 17.62
N ASN A 171 -19.68 25.22 18.94
CA ASN A 171 -19.06 26.30 19.71
C ASN A 171 -17.57 26.43 19.40
N LYS A 172 -16.85 25.31 19.26
CA LYS A 172 -15.44 25.29 18.86
C LYS A 172 -15.23 25.93 17.49
N LEU A 173 -16.06 25.57 16.50
CA LEU A 173 -15.99 26.15 15.16
C LEU A 173 -16.31 27.65 15.17
N LEU A 174 -17.32 28.09 15.93
CA LEU A 174 -17.61 29.51 16.11
C LEU A 174 -16.43 30.27 16.72
N GLN A 175 -15.78 29.71 17.74
CA GLN A 175 -14.62 30.33 18.38
C GLN A 175 -13.43 30.40 17.42
N GLN A 176 -13.18 29.34 16.65
CA GLN A 176 -12.14 29.32 15.61
C GLN A 176 -12.39 30.42 14.55
N ARG A 177 -13.65 30.60 14.11
CA ARG A 177 -14.01 31.65 13.15
C ARG A 177 -13.80 33.06 13.72
N LYS A 178 -14.17 33.29 14.98
CA LYS A 178 -13.91 34.57 15.67
C LYS A 178 -12.42 34.87 15.76
N ASN A 179 -11.62 33.87 16.18
CA ASN A 179 -10.17 34.01 16.26
C ASN A 179 -9.53 34.26 14.89
N PHE A 180 -9.99 33.56 13.85
CA PHE A 180 -9.53 33.79 12.48
C PHE A 180 -9.82 35.21 12.02
N LEU A 181 -11.05 35.70 12.18
CA LEU A 181 -11.44 37.07 11.80
C LEU A 181 -10.66 38.11 12.60
N TYR A 182 -10.44 37.89 13.90
CA TYR A 182 -9.64 38.76 14.74
C TYR A 182 -8.19 38.88 14.23
N LEU A 183 -7.54 37.74 13.95
CA LEU A 183 -6.18 37.70 13.42
C LEU A 183 -6.08 38.33 12.02
N GLN A 184 -7.05 38.06 11.14
CA GLN A 184 -7.08 38.64 9.80
C GLN A 184 -7.30 40.14 9.82
N ARG A 185 -8.18 40.67 10.68
CA ARG A 185 -8.35 42.11 10.88
C ARG A 185 -7.05 42.76 11.35
N GLY A 186 -6.31 42.13 12.26
CA GLY A 186 -4.99 42.61 12.68
C GLY A 186 -3.98 42.64 11.52
N ARG A 187 -3.94 41.59 10.68
CA ARG A 187 -3.08 41.56 9.48
C ARG A 187 -3.47 42.63 8.46
N LEU A 188 -4.76 42.85 8.23
CA LEU A 188 -5.25 43.90 7.34
C LEU A 188 -4.94 45.29 7.87
N ALA A 189 -5.12 45.55 9.17
CA ALA A 189 -4.77 46.82 9.79
C ALA A 189 -3.26 47.12 9.66
N ARG A 190 -2.40 46.09 9.80
CA ARG A 190 -0.95 46.24 9.56
C ARG A 190 -0.63 46.53 8.09
N ARG A 191 -1.27 45.83 7.14
CA ARG A 191 -1.12 46.08 5.70
C ARG A 191 -1.65 47.45 5.28
N ALA A 192 -2.74 47.92 5.88
CA ALA A 192 -3.32 49.23 5.59
C ALA A 192 -2.42 50.39 6.05
N ARG A 193 -1.55 50.16 7.04
CA ARG A 193 -0.51 51.13 7.45
C ARG A 193 0.69 51.16 6.50
N GLN A 194 0.89 50.12 5.70
CA GLN A 194 1.97 50.08 4.70
C GLN A 194 1.46 50.71 3.40
N PRO A 195 2.27 51.54 2.73
CA PRO A 195 1.88 52.09 1.43
C PRO A 195 1.63 50.94 0.43
N PRO A 196 0.61 51.05 -0.43
CA PRO A 196 0.32 50.01 -1.41
C PRO A 196 1.54 49.82 -2.31
N GLY A 197 2.04 48.59 -2.40
CA GLY A 197 3.17 48.27 -3.26
C GLY A 197 2.84 48.61 -4.72
N LEU A 198 3.84 49.08 -5.47
CA LEU A 198 3.71 49.50 -6.88
C LEU A 198 2.98 48.45 -7.73
N GLY A 199 3.25 47.16 -7.51
CA GLY A 199 2.60 46.04 -8.19
C GLY A 199 1.07 45.98 -7.97
N THR A 200 0.57 46.32 -6.79
CA THR A 200 -0.87 46.36 -6.50
C THR A 200 -1.57 47.46 -7.28
N LEU A 201 -0.94 48.64 -7.40
CA LEU A 201 -1.45 49.77 -8.17
C LEU A 201 -1.41 49.49 -9.67
N LEU A 202 -0.33 48.88 -10.18
CA LEU A 202 -0.20 48.46 -11.57
C LEU A 202 -1.25 47.41 -11.96
N LEU A 203 -1.49 46.41 -11.11
CA LEU A 203 -2.52 45.40 -11.34
C LEU A 203 -3.93 46.00 -11.41
N LEU A 204 -4.20 47.03 -10.60
CA LEU A 204 -5.44 47.80 -10.62
C LEU A 204 -5.59 48.59 -11.92
N HIS A 205 -4.53 49.29 -12.33
CA HIS A 205 -4.50 50.10 -13.54
C HIS A 205 -4.67 49.23 -14.80
N CYS A 206 -3.91 48.13 -14.92
CA CYS A 206 -4.05 47.17 -16.02
C CYS A 206 -5.46 46.59 -16.10
N ARG A 207 -6.10 46.27 -14.96
CA ARG A 207 -7.48 45.74 -14.94
C ARG A 207 -8.53 46.78 -15.34
N GLN A 208 -8.30 48.06 -15.03
CA GLN A 208 -9.19 49.15 -15.45
C GLN A 208 -9.04 49.44 -16.95
N ARG A 209 -7.81 49.39 -17.46
CA ARG A 209 -7.52 49.59 -18.89
C ARG A 209 -7.98 48.42 -19.77
N TRP A 210 -7.97 47.20 -19.24
CA TRP A 210 -8.20 45.98 -20.02
C TRP A 210 -9.28 45.06 -19.41
N PRO A 211 -10.53 45.08 -19.93
CA PRO A 211 -11.65 44.32 -19.37
C PRO A 211 -11.51 42.79 -19.52
N TRP A 212 -10.86 42.31 -20.57
CA TRP A 212 -10.57 40.89 -20.81
C TRP A 212 -9.69 40.26 -19.71
N LEU A 213 -8.76 41.02 -19.13
CA LEU A 213 -7.92 40.59 -18.01
C LEU A 213 -8.70 40.38 -16.70
N ARG A 214 -9.94 40.86 -16.58
CA ARG A 214 -10.81 40.58 -15.41
C ARG A 214 -11.10 39.10 -15.25
N ARG A 215 -11.13 38.33 -16.34
CA ARG A 215 -11.41 36.89 -16.30
C ARG A 215 -10.22 36.10 -15.76
N TYR A 216 -9.00 36.54 -16.04
CA TYR A 216 -7.74 35.92 -15.58
C TYR A 216 -7.29 36.42 -14.20
N LEU A 217 -7.42 37.72 -13.92
CA LEU A 217 -7.08 38.32 -12.63
C LEU A 217 -8.30 38.48 -11.72
N ARG A 218 -8.94 37.38 -11.35
CA ARG A 218 -10.03 37.40 -10.36
C ARG A 218 -9.51 37.89 -9.01
N ARG A 219 -10.20 38.88 -8.42
CA ARG A 219 -9.90 39.38 -7.08
C ARG A 219 -10.21 38.28 -6.05
N ARG A 220 -9.65 38.47 -4.86
CA ARG A 220 -9.95 37.63 -3.71
C ARG A 220 -10.49 38.52 -2.61
N CYS A 221 -11.38 37.98 -1.78
CA CYS A 221 -11.83 38.66 -0.59
C CYS A 221 -10.63 39.04 0.28
N THR A 222 -10.56 40.29 0.74
CA THR A 222 -9.43 40.80 1.53
C THR A 222 -9.28 40.09 2.88
N LEU A 223 -10.39 39.67 3.50
CA LEU A 223 -10.40 38.93 4.77
C LEU A 223 -10.12 37.43 4.61
N CYS A 224 -10.92 36.70 3.83
CA CYS A 224 -10.88 35.23 3.77
C CYS A 224 -10.16 34.67 2.53
N GLY A 225 -9.75 35.50 1.58
CA GLY A 225 -9.07 35.04 0.36
C GLY A 225 -9.97 34.27 -0.62
N ALA A 226 -11.28 34.19 -0.39
CA ALA A 226 -12.23 33.55 -1.30
C ALA A 226 -12.19 34.19 -2.69
N ARG A 227 -12.34 33.39 -3.75
CA ARG A 227 -12.36 33.88 -5.13
C ARG A 227 -13.60 34.74 -5.37
N GLU A 228 -13.42 35.83 -6.13
CA GLU A 228 -14.48 36.74 -6.58
C GLU A 228 -15.67 35.96 -7.18
N THR A 229 -16.84 36.14 -6.55
CA THR A 229 -18.17 35.71 -7.00
C THR A 229 -19.04 36.96 -7.21
N PRO A 230 -20.11 36.92 -8.01
CA PRO A 230 -20.96 38.10 -8.28
C PRO A 230 -21.59 38.71 -7.01
N GLN A 231 -21.62 37.99 -5.89
CA GLN A 231 -22.15 38.44 -4.59
C GLN A 231 -21.12 39.19 -3.72
N HIS A 232 -19.93 39.49 -4.23
CA HIS A 232 -18.92 40.25 -3.46
C HIS A 232 -19.29 41.73 -3.40
N GLN A 233 -19.17 42.33 -2.21
CA GLN A 233 -19.47 43.74 -1.97
C GLN A 233 -18.16 44.54 -1.87
N PRO A 234 -17.99 45.60 -2.69
CA PRO A 234 -16.88 46.54 -2.54
C PRO A 234 -17.09 47.43 -1.31
N CYS A 235 -15.99 47.93 -0.73
CA CYS A 235 -16.05 48.95 0.31
C CYS A 235 -16.86 50.18 -0.16
N PRO A 236 -17.68 50.83 0.68
CA PRO A 236 -18.50 51.96 0.24
C PRO A 236 -17.66 53.22 0.00
N LYS A 237 -16.42 53.23 0.50
CA LYS A 237 -15.49 54.35 0.32
C LYS A 237 -14.84 54.24 -1.06
N PRO A 238 -14.94 55.28 -1.92
CA PRO A 238 -14.47 55.22 -3.31
C PRO A 238 -12.95 55.04 -3.43
N GLU A 239 -12.19 55.48 -2.42
CA GLU A 239 -10.73 55.31 -2.36
C GLU A 239 -10.29 53.93 -1.87
N CYS A 240 -11.22 53.13 -1.34
CA CYS A 240 -10.88 51.85 -0.75
C CYS A 240 -11.04 50.72 -1.76
N VAL A 241 -9.94 50.07 -2.11
CA VAL A 241 -9.91 48.94 -3.04
C VAL A 241 -10.31 47.60 -2.39
N ALA A 242 -10.79 47.63 -1.15
CA ALA A 242 -11.14 46.42 -0.43
C ALA A 242 -12.42 45.79 -1.00
N LEU A 243 -12.34 44.48 -1.26
CA LEU A 243 -13.46 43.66 -1.70
C LEU A 243 -13.74 42.59 -0.65
N TYR A 244 -14.99 42.48 -0.24
CA TYR A 244 -15.41 41.53 0.78
C TYR A 244 -16.39 40.51 0.21
N CYS A 245 -16.32 39.30 0.74
CA CYS A 245 -17.35 38.29 0.54
C CYS A 245 -18.61 38.67 1.35
N GLU A 246 -19.80 38.23 0.95
CA GLU A 246 -21.06 38.46 1.70
C GLU A 246 -20.93 38.07 3.19
N TRP A 247 -20.24 36.96 3.47
CA TRP A 247 -20.00 36.45 4.84
C TRP A 247 -18.96 37.24 5.64
N CYS A 248 -18.21 38.11 4.97
CA CYS A 248 -17.06 38.83 5.49
C CYS A 248 -17.35 40.32 5.69
N TRP A 249 -18.39 40.83 5.02
CA TRP A 249 -18.92 42.19 5.14
C TRP A 249 -19.56 42.37 6.53
#